data_AF-A0A940MSJ7-F1
#
_entry.id   AF-A0A940MSJ7-F1
#
_cell.length_a   1.000
_cell.length_b   1.000
_cell.length_c   1.000
_cell.angle_alpha   90.00
_cell.angle_beta   90.00
_cell.angle_gamma   90.00
#
_symmetry.space_group_name_H-M   'P 1'
#
loop_
_entity.id
_entity.type
_entity.pdbx_description
1 polymer ?
#
loop_
_entity_poly.entity_id
_entity_poly.type
_entity_poly.pdbx_seq_one_letter_code
_entity_poly.pdbx_strand_id
1 'polypeptide(L)'
;MTTAIHPDALKHFRDRKRWTQEQLAEATKGKNKVSLPTIKRIESTKDGTYPANDRVAEGLAKALGVTLDELSKPPTDEAEREASLRQFGYRPLRTMLDAETAMAFNMVQHIYGIPIHSQIVMAPLFAALLAEGSLTWRRERVAEIEDAAARLMALGGGHFSFANSAYRAEDGASYEKRCIENRDLFGNDIWDDVYDLGYDPSQNNPFADFIKHFASKLDAKTVSFEGDWSTSSWKTSEGMPEYRIGADLISELTGEDPDAEYALLRGHARLKDIPADLLGSEKEVERIAWIIGRIPEDELAKRKTDRDELMSLIGDFDIPVSAENSDQAKEDDDA
;
A
#
# COMPACT_ATOMS: atom_id res chain seq x y z
N MET A 1 45.74 -25.21 7.74
CA MET A 1 44.33 -25.55 7.99
C MET A 1 43.61 -25.49 6.65
N THR A 2 42.29 -25.71 6.60
CA THR A 2 41.51 -25.59 5.37
C THR A 2 40.48 -24.49 5.52
N THR A 3 40.42 -23.61 4.54
CA THR A 3 39.46 -22.51 4.45
C THR A 3 38.44 -22.82 3.36
N ALA A 4 37.16 -22.65 3.68
CA ALA A 4 36.06 -22.88 2.75
C ALA A 4 35.98 -21.72 1.74
N ILE A 5 35.83 -22.03 0.45
CA ILE A 5 35.63 -21.06 -0.64
C ILE A 5 34.29 -21.35 -1.33
N HIS A 6 33.45 -20.33 -1.48
CA HIS A 6 32.22 -20.42 -2.25
C HIS A 6 32.51 -20.30 -3.76
N PRO A 7 32.11 -21.28 -4.59
CA PRO A 7 32.37 -21.27 -6.03
C PRO A 7 31.85 -20.01 -6.74
N ASP A 8 30.61 -19.61 -6.42
CA ASP A 8 29.99 -18.43 -7.03
C ASP A 8 30.67 -17.12 -6.63
N ALA A 9 31.23 -17.02 -5.42
CA ALA A 9 31.96 -15.84 -4.99
C ALA A 9 33.28 -15.70 -5.76
N LEU A 10 34.01 -16.81 -5.92
CA LEU A 10 35.25 -16.82 -6.71
C LEU A 10 34.97 -16.39 -8.16
N LYS A 11 33.89 -16.92 -8.75
CA LYS A 11 33.46 -16.59 -10.11
C LYS A 11 33.03 -15.12 -10.23
N HIS A 12 32.20 -14.64 -9.29
CA HIS A 12 31.74 -13.24 -9.21
C HIS A 12 32.88 -12.24 -9.19
N PHE A 13 33.83 -12.40 -8.25
CA PHE A 13 34.94 -11.47 -8.12
C PHE A 13 35.94 -11.57 -9.28
N ARG A 14 36.09 -12.74 -9.91
CA ARG A 14 36.86 -12.90 -11.15
C ARG A 14 36.20 -12.13 -12.31
N ASP A 15 34.90 -12.32 -12.50
CA ASP A 15 34.13 -11.69 -13.58
C ASP A 15 34.05 -10.16 -13.39
N ARG A 16 34.02 -9.65 -12.15
CA ARG A 16 34.13 -8.22 -11.83
C ARG A 16 35.41 -7.58 -12.36
N LYS A 17 36.52 -8.30 -12.36
CA LYS A 17 37.80 -7.85 -12.95
C LYS A 17 37.89 -8.12 -14.46
N ARG A 18 36.88 -8.75 -15.05
CA ARG A 18 36.87 -9.23 -16.44
C ARG A 18 38.05 -10.16 -16.74
N TRP A 19 38.45 -10.96 -15.74
CA TRP A 19 39.58 -11.87 -15.87
C TRP A 19 39.13 -13.26 -16.30
N THR A 20 39.91 -13.92 -17.15
CA THR A 20 39.76 -15.37 -17.39
C THR A 20 40.30 -16.17 -16.20
N GLN A 21 39.97 -17.46 -16.12
CA GLN A 21 40.55 -18.36 -15.11
C GLN A 21 42.09 -18.44 -15.21
N GLU A 22 42.63 -18.31 -16.43
CA GLU A 22 44.07 -18.28 -16.70
C GLU A 22 44.71 -16.99 -16.17
N GLN A 23 44.04 -15.86 -16.37
CA GLN A 23 44.49 -14.57 -15.84
C GLN A 23 44.44 -14.55 -14.31
N LEU A 24 43.44 -15.18 -13.69
CA LEU A 24 43.40 -15.36 -12.24
C LEU A 24 44.55 -16.24 -11.74
N ALA A 25 44.85 -17.35 -12.44
CA ALA A 25 45.99 -18.21 -12.10
C ALA A 25 47.32 -17.45 -12.16
N GLU A 26 47.52 -16.64 -13.21
CA GLU A 26 48.74 -15.85 -13.40
C GLU A 26 48.86 -14.68 -12.41
N ALA A 27 47.72 -14.13 -11.95
CA ALA A 27 47.69 -13.10 -10.92
C ALA A 27 48.13 -13.63 -9.54
N THR A 28 47.99 -14.93 -9.28
CA THR A 28 48.53 -15.56 -8.06
C THR A 28 50.04 -15.81 -8.20
N LYS A 29 50.86 -15.15 -7.38
CA LYS A 29 52.34 -15.19 -7.50
C LYS A 29 53.04 -15.71 -6.25
N GLY A 30 54.29 -16.15 -6.45
CA GLY A 30 55.21 -16.53 -5.38
C GLY A 30 54.77 -17.78 -4.63
N LYS A 31 54.84 -17.73 -3.29
CA LYS A 31 54.40 -18.87 -2.47
C LYS A 31 52.91 -19.15 -2.70
N ASN A 32 52.04 -18.16 -2.87
CA ASN A 32 50.60 -18.43 -2.97
C ASN A 32 50.11 -18.65 -4.41
N LYS A 33 50.96 -19.21 -5.29
CA LYS A 33 50.59 -19.54 -6.67
C LYS A 33 49.55 -20.67 -6.70
N VAL A 34 48.45 -20.42 -7.39
CA VAL A 34 47.34 -21.35 -7.57
C VAL A 34 47.30 -21.80 -9.04
N SER A 35 47.21 -23.10 -9.27
CA SER A 35 47.20 -23.66 -10.62
C SER A 35 45.82 -23.51 -11.26
N LEU A 36 45.78 -23.31 -12.58
CA LEU A 36 44.54 -23.25 -13.36
C LEU A 36 43.59 -24.45 -13.12
N PRO A 37 44.07 -25.71 -13.02
CA PRO A 37 43.20 -26.84 -12.69
C PRO A 37 42.53 -26.70 -11.31
N THR A 38 43.22 -26.08 -10.36
CA THR A 38 42.67 -25.84 -9.01
C THR A 38 41.54 -24.81 -9.06
N ILE A 39 41.74 -23.70 -9.78
CA ILE A 39 40.70 -22.67 -9.98
C ILE A 39 39.49 -23.27 -10.68
N LYS A 40 39.70 -24.03 -11.75
CA LYS A 40 38.62 -24.74 -12.46
C LYS A 40 37.84 -25.66 -11.53
N ARG A 41 38.52 -26.39 -10.65
CA ARG A 41 37.88 -27.30 -9.68
C ARG A 41 37.05 -26.55 -8.64
N ILE A 42 37.56 -25.43 -8.13
CA ILE A 42 36.83 -24.59 -7.17
C ILE A 42 35.56 -24.03 -7.84
N GLU A 43 35.68 -23.41 -9.01
CA GLU A 43 34.53 -22.81 -9.73
C GLU A 43 33.52 -23.83 -10.26
N SER A 44 33.89 -25.11 -10.39
CA SER A 44 32.99 -26.19 -10.86
C SER A 44 32.43 -27.07 -9.74
N THR A 45 32.74 -26.76 -8.49
CA THR A 45 32.17 -27.48 -7.34
C THR A 45 30.68 -27.20 -7.29
N LYS A 46 29.87 -28.25 -7.40
CA LYS A 46 28.42 -28.19 -7.27
C LYS A 46 28.06 -28.35 -5.80
N ASP A 47 27.12 -27.52 -5.33
CA ASP A 47 26.52 -27.55 -4.01
C ASP A 47 27.51 -27.35 -2.84
N GLY A 48 27.45 -26.17 -2.24
CA GLY A 48 28.23 -25.81 -1.04
C GLY A 48 29.60 -25.19 -1.33
N THR A 49 30.52 -25.33 -0.36
CA THR A 49 31.84 -24.68 -0.40
C THR A 49 32.96 -25.68 -0.67
N TYR A 50 33.97 -25.26 -1.44
CA TYR A 50 35.17 -26.06 -1.67
C TYR A 50 36.18 -25.87 -0.52
N PRO A 51 36.65 -26.93 0.15
CA PRO A 51 37.68 -26.83 1.18
C PRO A 51 39.07 -26.65 0.53
N ALA A 52 39.56 -25.40 0.51
CA ALA A 52 40.89 -25.07 0.00
C ALA A 52 41.92 -25.04 1.12
N ASN A 53 43.19 -25.30 0.80
CA ASN A 53 44.29 -25.03 1.72
C ASN A 53 44.40 -23.51 1.97
N ASP A 54 44.69 -23.07 3.19
CA ASP A 54 44.72 -21.63 3.53
C ASP A 54 45.60 -20.82 2.58
N ARG A 55 46.74 -21.40 2.17
CA ARG A 55 47.66 -20.80 1.19
C ARG A 55 47.01 -20.51 -0.17
N VAL A 56 46.09 -21.37 -0.60
CA VAL A 56 45.31 -21.21 -1.85
C VAL A 56 44.24 -20.15 -1.66
N ALA A 57 43.51 -20.20 -0.54
CA ALA A 57 42.47 -19.21 -0.23
C ALA A 57 43.07 -17.80 -0.11
N GLU A 58 44.19 -17.64 0.58
CA GLU A 58 44.93 -16.38 0.70
C GLU A 58 45.46 -15.89 -0.66
N GLY A 59 45.94 -16.82 -1.50
CA GLY A 59 46.40 -16.50 -2.85
C GLY A 59 45.29 -15.92 -3.72
N LEU A 60 44.11 -16.53 -3.68
CA LEU A 60 42.93 -16.08 -4.44
C LEU A 60 42.36 -14.77 -3.87
N ALA A 61 42.21 -14.66 -2.54
CA ALA A 61 41.78 -13.45 -1.85
C ALA A 61 42.65 -12.24 -2.24
N LYS A 62 43.98 -12.42 -2.15
CA LYS A 62 44.94 -11.37 -2.49
C LYS A 62 44.92 -10.99 -3.97
N ALA A 63 44.80 -11.96 -4.88
CA ALA A 63 44.74 -11.68 -6.31
C ALA A 63 43.44 -10.93 -6.68
N LEU A 64 42.33 -11.27 -6.03
CA LEU A 64 41.03 -10.65 -6.27
C LEU A 64 40.84 -9.35 -5.49
N GLY A 65 41.65 -9.09 -4.47
CA GLY A 65 41.57 -7.89 -3.63
C GLY A 65 40.38 -7.91 -2.67
N VAL A 66 40.00 -9.12 -2.23
CA VAL A 66 38.90 -9.38 -1.29
C VAL A 66 39.43 -10.11 -0.06
N THR A 67 38.65 -10.14 0.99
CA THR A 67 38.94 -10.88 2.23
C THR A 67 38.61 -12.37 2.07
N LEU A 68 39.15 -13.20 2.97
CA LEU A 68 38.81 -14.62 3.03
C LEU A 68 37.35 -14.85 3.41
N ASP A 69 36.77 -13.97 4.22
CA ASP A 69 35.36 -14.06 4.62
C ASP A 69 34.44 -13.84 3.41
N GLU A 70 34.73 -12.84 2.57
CA GLU A 70 33.99 -12.56 1.33
C GLU A 70 34.10 -13.70 0.30
N LEU A 71 35.21 -14.44 0.25
CA LEU A 71 35.34 -15.62 -0.60
C LEU A 71 34.62 -16.86 -0.05
N SER A 72 34.27 -16.89 1.23
CA SER A 72 33.64 -18.05 1.87
C SER A 72 32.12 -18.02 1.84
N LYS A 73 31.52 -16.87 1.55
CA LYS A 73 30.06 -16.64 1.48
C LYS A 73 29.61 -16.45 0.03
N PRO A 74 28.35 -16.78 -0.32
CA PRO A 74 27.81 -16.42 -1.63
C PRO A 74 27.87 -14.91 -1.85
N PRO A 75 28.07 -14.43 -3.09
CA PRO A 75 28.11 -13.00 -3.36
C PRO A 75 26.79 -12.36 -2.96
N THR A 76 26.83 -11.40 -2.04
CA THR A 76 25.67 -10.59 -1.65
C THR A 76 25.47 -9.49 -2.70
N ASP A 77 24.84 -9.87 -3.81
CA ASP A 77 24.55 -9.00 -4.97
C ASP A 77 23.77 -7.73 -4.61
N GLU A 78 23.01 -7.73 -3.51
CA GLU A 78 22.03 -6.69 -3.22
C GLU A 78 22.66 -5.36 -2.81
N ALA A 79 23.70 -5.39 -1.97
CA ALA A 79 24.41 -4.19 -1.53
C ALA A 79 25.25 -3.56 -2.66
N GLU A 80 25.86 -4.39 -3.50
CA GLU A 80 26.65 -3.94 -4.65
C GLU A 80 25.75 -3.41 -5.78
N ARG A 81 24.60 -4.06 -6.02
CA ARG A 81 23.56 -3.59 -6.93
C ARG A 81 22.98 -2.27 -6.46
N GLU A 82 22.66 -2.13 -5.17
CA GLU A 82 22.17 -0.88 -4.60
C GLU A 82 23.22 0.24 -4.75
N ALA A 83 24.49 -0.04 -4.44
CA ALA A 83 25.58 0.92 -4.61
C ALA A 83 25.73 1.38 -6.07
N SER A 84 25.58 0.45 -7.02
CA SER A 84 25.62 0.75 -8.46
C SER A 84 24.42 1.60 -8.90
N LEU A 85 23.21 1.25 -8.45
CA LEU A 85 21.99 2.02 -8.73
C LEU A 85 22.05 3.45 -8.15
N ARG A 86 22.67 3.62 -6.98
CA ARG A 86 22.88 4.93 -6.37
C ARG A 86 23.69 5.90 -7.23
N GLN A 87 24.64 5.38 -8.03
CA GLN A 87 25.43 6.20 -8.97
C GLN A 87 24.56 6.81 -10.08
N PHE A 88 23.46 6.16 -10.44
CA PHE A 88 22.48 6.65 -11.41
C PHE A 88 21.34 7.43 -10.76
N GLY A 89 21.47 7.81 -9.48
CA GLY A 89 20.47 8.61 -8.77
C GLY A 89 19.32 7.81 -8.15
N TYR A 90 19.23 6.50 -8.36
CA TYR A 90 18.21 5.67 -7.73
C TYR A 90 18.45 5.58 -6.22
N ARG A 91 17.35 5.54 -5.45
CA ARG A 91 17.35 5.33 -4.00
C ARG A 91 16.30 4.28 -3.68
N PRO A 92 16.56 3.34 -2.77
CA PRO A 92 15.55 2.38 -2.35
C PRO A 92 14.46 3.10 -1.54
N LEU A 93 13.20 2.79 -1.83
CA LEU A 93 12.07 3.14 -0.96
C LEU A 93 11.73 1.89 -0.14
N ARG A 94 12.11 1.87 1.13
CA ARG A 94 11.86 0.75 2.05
C ARG A 94 10.68 1.12 2.94
N THR A 95 9.54 0.48 2.71
CA THR A 95 8.36 0.59 3.58
C THR A 95 7.65 -0.74 3.60
N MET A 96 6.97 -1.01 4.72
CA MET A 96 5.98 -2.08 4.78
C MET A 96 4.66 -1.50 4.28
N LEU A 97 3.98 -2.25 3.44
CA LEU A 97 2.59 -1.96 3.06
C LEU A 97 1.73 -3.02 3.75
N ASP A 98 0.59 -2.60 4.29
CA ASP A 98 -0.44 -3.55 4.63
C ASP A 98 -0.96 -4.25 3.36
N ALA A 99 -1.61 -5.38 3.55
CA ALA A 99 -2.00 -6.24 2.45
C ALA A 99 -3.11 -5.63 1.59
N GLU A 100 -3.97 -4.78 2.16
CA GLU A 100 -5.06 -4.11 1.43
C GLU A 100 -4.51 -3.01 0.53
N THR A 101 -3.55 -2.21 1.01
CA THR A 101 -2.81 -1.26 0.18
C THR A 101 -2.04 -1.98 -0.94
N ALA A 102 -1.39 -3.11 -0.64
CA ALA A 102 -0.71 -3.91 -1.65
C ALA A 102 -1.70 -4.47 -2.70
N MET A 103 -2.90 -4.87 -2.28
CA MET A 103 -3.97 -5.29 -3.16
C MET A 103 -4.46 -4.13 -4.05
N ALA A 104 -4.64 -2.93 -3.50
CA ALA A 104 -5.01 -1.73 -4.24
C ALA A 104 -4.02 -1.42 -5.38
N PHE A 105 -2.70 -1.54 -5.13
CA PHE A 105 -1.68 -1.42 -6.19
C PHE A 105 -1.88 -2.44 -7.32
N ASN A 106 -2.19 -3.70 -6.98
CA ASN A 106 -2.46 -4.74 -7.97
C ASN A 106 -3.77 -4.48 -8.72
N MET A 107 -4.81 -3.97 -8.06
CA MET A 107 -6.09 -3.60 -8.67
C MET A 107 -5.93 -2.47 -9.68
N VAL A 108 -5.19 -1.41 -9.33
CA VAL A 108 -4.91 -0.32 -10.27
C VAL A 108 -4.13 -0.83 -11.49
N GLN A 109 -3.17 -1.75 -11.28
CA GLN A 109 -2.46 -2.37 -12.40
C GLN A 109 -3.39 -3.22 -13.26
N HIS A 110 -4.31 -3.98 -12.66
CA HIS A 110 -5.22 -4.86 -13.39
C HIS A 110 -6.26 -4.06 -14.19
N ILE A 111 -6.90 -3.08 -13.56
CA ILE A 111 -7.99 -2.28 -14.13
C ILE A 111 -7.45 -1.28 -15.17
N TYR A 112 -6.35 -0.58 -14.85
CA TYR A 112 -5.86 0.54 -15.65
C TYR A 112 -4.55 0.24 -16.40
N GLY A 113 -3.94 -0.93 -16.20
CA GLY A 113 -2.68 -1.31 -16.85
C GLY A 113 -1.46 -0.55 -16.32
N ILE A 114 -1.58 0.19 -15.22
CA ILE A 114 -0.50 1.03 -14.68
C ILE A 114 0.40 0.19 -13.76
N PRO A 115 1.69 -0.03 -14.08
CA PRO A 115 2.57 -0.83 -13.24
C PRO A 115 2.79 -0.21 -11.84
N ILE A 116 2.91 -1.04 -10.82
CA ILE A 116 3.13 -0.60 -9.41
C ILE A 116 4.28 0.42 -9.29
N HIS A 117 5.40 0.17 -9.97
CA HIS A 117 6.53 1.12 -9.98
C HIS A 117 6.10 2.52 -10.46
N SER A 118 5.32 2.60 -11.54
CA SER A 118 4.82 3.87 -12.05
C SER A 118 3.84 4.53 -11.07
N GLN A 119 3.00 3.75 -10.40
CA GLN A 119 2.10 4.26 -9.36
C GLN A 119 2.91 4.92 -8.22
N ILE A 120 3.98 4.27 -7.75
CA ILE A 120 4.89 4.82 -6.72
C ILE A 120 5.57 6.11 -7.21
N VAL A 121 6.04 6.14 -8.46
CA VAL A 121 6.68 7.34 -9.04
C VAL A 121 5.70 8.50 -9.18
N MET A 122 4.43 8.23 -9.52
CA MET A 122 3.40 9.25 -9.66
C MET A 122 2.79 9.70 -8.33
N ALA A 123 2.88 8.90 -7.28
CA ALA A 123 2.23 9.17 -5.99
C ALA A 123 2.53 10.57 -5.43
N PRO A 124 3.78 11.09 -5.40
CA PRO A 124 4.04 12.45 -4.92
C PRO A 124 3.38 13.53 -5.76
N LEU A 125 3.33 13.36 -7.09
CA LEU A 125 2.68 14.31 -8.00
C LEU A 125 1.16 14.31 -7.76
N PHE A 126 0.54 13.13 -7.71
CA PHE A 126 -0.89 13.01 -7.46
C PHE A 126 -1.27 13.53 -6.07
N ALA A 127 -0.48 13.24 -5.04
CA ALA A 127 -0.69 13.77 -3.71
C ALA A 127 -0.64 15.31 -3.70
N ALA A 128 0.35 15.92 -4.36
CA ALA A 128 0.43 17.38 -4.46
C ALA A 128 -0.77 17.98 -5.22
N LEU A 129 -1.19 17.38 -6.34
CA LEU A 129 -2.34 17.85 -7.11
C LEU A 129 -3.66 17.72 -6.33
N LEU A 130 -3.86 16.61 -5.62
CA LEU A 130 -5.04 16.40 -4.77
C LEU A 130 -5.04 17.37 -3.58
N ALA A 131 -3.88 17.62 -2.97
CA ALA A 131 -3.73 18.61 -1.91
C ALA A 131 -4.13 20.01 -2.39
N GLU A 132 -3.57 20.49 -3.51
CA GLU A 132 -3.91 21.80 -4.07
C GLU A 132 -5.37 21.87 -4.55
N GLY A 133 -5.90 20.76 -5.07
CA GLY A 133 -7.32 20.60 -5.41
C GLY A 133 -8.23 20.75 -4.19
N SER A 134 -7.89 20.09 -3.07
CA SER A 134 -8.62 20.19 -1.80
C SER A 134 -8.62 21.61 -1.28
N LEU A 135 -7.45 22.26 -1.22
CA LEU A 135 -7.34 23.64 -0.76
C LEU A 135 -8.15 24.60 -1.63
N THR A 136 -8.15 24.38 -2.95
CA THR A 136 -8.94 25.20 -3.88
C THR A 136 -10.43 25.01 -3.66
N TRP A 137 -10.90 23.77 -3.56
CA TRP A 137 -12.29 23.44 -3.29
C TRP A 137 -12.78 24.05 -1.95
N ARG A 138 -11.96 23.95 -0.91
CA ARG A 138 -12.22 24.54 0.41
C ARG A 138 -12.33 26.06 0.36
N ARG A 139 -11.46 26.77 -0.39
CA ARG A 139 -11.60 28.23 -0.61
C ARG A 139 -12.93 28.61 -1.22
N GLU A 140 -13.40 27.84 -2.20
CA GLU A 140 -14.71 28.09 -2.80
C GLU A 140 -15.84 27.84 -1.79
N ARG A 141 -15.74 26.81 -0.95
CA ARG A 141 -16.76 26.53 0.08
C ARG A 141 -16.81 27.62 1.13
N VAL A 142 -15.65 28.09 1.59
CA VAL A 142 -15.55 29.24 2.50
C VAL A 142 -16.26 30.46 1.91
N ALA A 143 -15.99 30.80 0.65
CA ALA A 143 -16.63 31.95 0.01
C ALA A 143 -18.17 31.80 -0.07
N GLU A 144 -18.67 30.60 -0.32
CA GLU A 144 -20.11 30.32 -0.29
C GLU A 144 -20.72 30.42 1.12
N ILE A 145 -19.99 29.97 2.14
CA ILE A 145 -20.40 30.08 3.55
C ILE A 145 -20.49 31.55 3.97
N GLU A 146 -19.50 32.37 3.59
CA GLU A 146 -19.49 33.80 3.91
C GLU A 146 -20.66 34.54 3.23
N ASP A 147 -20.96 34.26 1.96
CA ASP A 147 -22.12 34.83 1.27
C ASP A 147 -23.45 34.38 1.94
N ALA A 148 -23.55 33.10 2.33
CA ALA A 148 -24.71 32.59 3.04
C ALA A 148 -24.89 33.23 4.43
N ALA A 149 -23.81 33.43 5.18
CA ALA A 149 -23.82 34.09 6.48
C ALA A 149 -24.30 35.55 6.36
N ALA A 150 -23.78 36.29 5.38
CA ALA A 150 -24.21 37.66 5.11
C ALA A 150 -25.72 37.75 4.77
N ARG A 151 -26.22 36.82 3.95
CA ARG A 151 -27.65 36.73 3.63
C ARG A 151 -28.50 36.41 4.86
N LEU A 152 -28.05 35.47 5.70
CA LEU A 152 -28.73 35.10 6.93
C LEU A 152 -28.83 36.29 7.89
N MET A 153 -27.75 37.05 8.04
CA MET A 153 -27.72 38.26 8.85
C MET A 153 -28.71 39.32 8.33
N ALA A 154 -28.75 39.53 7.01
CA ALA A 154 -29.67 40.47 6.38
C ALA A 154 -31.15 40.07 6.54
N LEU A 155 -31.48 38.78 6.36
CA LEU A 155 -32.84 38.25 6.53
C LEU A 155 -33.30 38.29 7.99
N GLY A 156 -32.39 38.09 8.92
CA GLY A 156 -32.69 38.08 10.35
C GLY A 156 -33.21 39.41 10.89
N GLY A 157 -33.00 40.55 10.21
CA GLY A 157 -33.60 41.83 10.59
C GLY A 157 -33.34 42.27 12.04
N GLY A 158 -32.26 41.80 12.68
CA GLY A 158 -31.94 42.05 14.09
C GLY A 158 -32.42 40.97 15.08
N HIS A 159 -33.01 39.87 14.62
CA HIS A 159 -33.27 38.69 15.45
C HIS A 159 -31.95 38.06 15.91
N PHE A 160 -31.77 37.99 17.23
CA PHE A 160 -30.54 37.57 17.88
C PHE A 160 -30.08 36.16 17.49
N SER A 161 -31.02 35.23 17.24
CA SER A 161 -30.71 33.86 16.84
C SER A 161 -30.01 33.79 15.48
N PHE A 162 -30.56 34.47 14.46
CA PHE A 162 -29.98 34.49 13.11
C PHE A 162 -28.67 35.26 13.05
N ALA A 163 -28.56 36.37 13.78
CA ALA A 163 -27.31 37.12 13.91
C ALA A 163 -26.20 36.28 14.56
N ASN A 164 -26.53 35.54 15.63
CA ASN A 164 -25.58 34.65 16.30
C ASN A 164 -25.16 33.46 15.41
N SER A 165 -26.09 32.86 14.66
CA SER A 165 -25.76 31.81 13.70
C SER A 165 -24.87 32.30 12.57
N ALA A 166 -25.15 33.48 12.00
CA ALA A 166 -24.30 34.08 10.96
C ALA A 166 -22.89 34.37 11.49
N TYR A 167 -22.78 34.96 12.69
CA TYR A 167 -21.50 35.25 13.34
C TYR A 167 -20.66 33.98 13.57
N ARG A 168 -21.27 32.90 14.09
CA ARG A 168 -20.58 31.61 14.27
C ARG A 168 -20.09 30.99 12.95
N ALA A 169 -20.87 31.15 11.87
CA ALA A 169 -20.45 30.69 10.55
C ALA A 169 -19.25 31.48 10.01
N GLU A 170 -19.21 32.80 10.24
CA GLU A 170 -18.07 33.66 9.87
C GLU A 170 -16.80 33.34 10.69
N ASP A 171 -16.94 33.05 11.99
CA ASP A 171 -15.83 32.60 12.85
C ASP A 171 -15.26 31.26 12.32
N GLY A 172 -16.13 30.29 12.04
CA GLY A 172 -15.72 29.01 11.44
C GLY A 172 -15.02 29.18 10.08
N ALA A 173 -15.56 30.04 9.21
CA ALA A 173 -14.94 30.36 7.92
C ALA A 173 -13.56 31.01 8.08
N SER A 174 -13.37 31.84 9.11
CA SER A 174 -12.09 32.47 9.40
C SER A 174 -11.03 31.46 9.85
N TYR A 175 -11.40 30.48 10.68
CA TYR A 175 -10.52 29.37 11.06
C TYR A 175 -10.14 28.51 9.86
N GLU A 176 -11.12 28.21 8.99
CA GLU A 176 -10.89 27.43 7.78
C GLU A 176 -9.93 28.15 6.81
N LYS A 177 -10.06 29.49 6.64
CA LYS A 177 -9.10 30.29 5.86
C LYS A 177 -7.68 30.13 6.37
N ARG A 178 -7.48 30.16 7.69
CA ARG A 178 -6.16 29.98 8.30
C ARG A 178 -5.61 28.58 8.02
N CYS A 179 -6.42 27.53 8.14
CA CYS A 179 -6.01 26.17 7.80
C CYS A 179 -5.54 26.09 6.34
N ILE A 180 -6.28 26.73 5.42
CA ILE A 180 -5.93 26.80 4.00
C ILE A 180 -4.61 27.54 3.78
N GLU A 181 -4.40 28.68 4.43
CA GLU A 181 -3.16 29.47 4.35
C GLU A 181 -1.94 28.67 4.83
N ASN A 182 -2.13 27.88 5.89
CA ASN A 182 -1.10 27.03 6.47
C ASN A 182 -0.92 25.68 5.74
N ARG A 183 -1.67 25.45 4.65
CA ARG A 183 -1.67 24.18 3.88
C ARG A 183 -2.02 22.97 4.74
N ASP A 184 -2.82 23.17 5.77
CA ASP A 184 -3.31 22.10 6.62
C ASP A 184 -4.47 21.38 5.94
N LEU A 185 -4.17 20.21 5.37
CA LEU A 185 -5.14 19.41 4.62
C LEU A 185 -6.18 18.77 5.54
N PHE A 186 -5.76 18.33 6.73
CA PHE A 186 -6.54 17.47 7.59
C PHE A 186 -7.33 18.24 8.66
N GLY A 187 -7.13 19.56 8.78
CA GLY A 187 -7.86 20.40 9.73
C GLY A 187 -7.39 20.17 11.17
N ASN A 188 -6.08 20.04 11.35
CA ASN A 188 -5.40 19.88 12.64
C ASN A 188 -4.94 21.22 13.25
N ASP A 189 -4.79 22.29 12.48
CA ASP A 189 -4.39 23.63 12.94
C ASP A 189 -5.61 24.45 13.41
N ILE A 190 -6.30 23.91 14.41
CA ILE A 190 -7.51 24.52 15.00
C ILE A 190 -7.29 24.86 16.48
N TRP A 191 -8.05 25.85 16.97
CA TRP A 191 -8.09 26.23 18.38
C TRP A 191 -9.18 25.43 19.12
N ASP A 192 -9.08 25.32 20.44
CA ASP A 192 -9.99 24.51 21.28
C ASP A 192 -11.46 24.96 21.20
N ASP A 193 -11.75 26.17 20.72
CA ASP A 193 -13.10 26.70 20.54
C ASP A 193 -13.78 26.22 19.25
N VAL A 194 -13.05 25.55 18.35
CA VAL A 194 -13.62 25.02 17.10
C VAL A 194 -14.59 23.84 17.34
N TYR A 195 -14.48 23.15 18.48
CA TYR A 195 -15.48 22.17 18.93
C TYR A 195 -16.84 22.81 19.21
N ASP A 196 -16.86 24.05 19.71
CA ASP A 196 -18.10 24.80 19.95
C ASP A 196 -18.81 25.21 18.65
N LEU A 197 -18.10 25.08 17.52
CA LEU A 197 -18.61 25.28 16.15
C LEU A 197 -19.06 23.96 15.50
N GLY A 198 -18.99 22.84 16.21
CA GLY A 198 -19.47 21.54 15.76
C GLY A 198 -18.48 20.73 14.91
N TYR A 199 -17.19 21.11 14.92
CA TYR A 199 -16.13 20.34 14.26
C TYR A 199 -15.41 19.45 15.27
N ASP A 200 -15.37 18.16 14.99
CA ASP A 200 -14.67 17.16 15.79
C ASP A 200 -13.59 16.51 14.92
N PRO A 201 -12.29 16.76 15.16
CA PRO A 201 -11.20 16.14 14.42
C PRO A 201 -11.16 14.62 14.50
N SER A 202 -11.90 13.98 15.41
CA SER A 202 -12.06 12.52 15.44
C SER A 202 -13.10 12.02 14.43
N GLN A 203 -14.08 12.85 14.07
CA GLN A 203 -15.19 12.50 13.16
C GLN A 203 -15.10 13.20 11.80
N ASN A 204 -14.44 14.35 11.73
CA ASN A 204 -14.33 15.18 10.54
C ASN A 204 -12.91 15.13 9.96
N ASN A 205 -12.82 15.32 8.64
CA ASN A 205 -11.57 15.47 7.91
C ASN A 205 -11.81 16.19 6.57
N PRO A 206 -11.43 17.47 6.45
CA PRO A 206 -11.68 18.26 5.25
C PRO A 206 -11.06 17.68 3.97
N PHE A 207 -9.91 17.01 4.10
CA PHE A 207 -9.27 16.37 2.95
C PHE A 207 -10.09 15.18 2.46
N ALA A 208 -10.59 14.36 3.36
CA ALA A 208 -11.36 13.20 2.98
C ALA A 208 -12.77 13.57 2.44
N ASP A 209 -13.38 14.62 2.98
CA ASP A 209 -14.60 15.23 2.40
C ASP A 209 -14.38 15.65 0.95
N PHE A 210 -13.24 16.31 0.68
CA PHE A 210 -12.83 16.65 -0.67
C PHE A 210 -12.65 15.40 -1.55
N ILE A 211 -11.96 14.36 -1.07
CA ILE A 211 -11.72 13.13 -1.85
C ILE A 211 -13.04 12.47 -2.24
N LYS A 212 -14.03 12.41 -1.35
CA LYS A 212 -15.38 11.90 -1.68
C LYS A 212 -16.10 12.78 -2.68
N HIS A 213 -16.10 14.10 -2.47
CA HIS A 213 -16.69 15.03 -3.42
C HIS A 213 -16.06 14.86 -4.82
N PHE A 214 -14.74 14.75 -4.87
CA PHE A 214 -13.98 14.56 -6.10
C PHE A 214 -14.29 13.22 -6.78
N ALA A 215 -14.31 12.12 -6.03
CA ALA A 215 -14.66 10.79 -6.54
C ALA A 215 -16.10 10.75 -7.08
N SER A 216 -17.05 11.37 -6.38
CA SER A 216 -18.44 11.48 -6.82
C SER A 216 -18.56 12.30 -8.11
N LYS A 217 -17.86 13.43 -8.20
CA LYS A 217 -17.84 14.28 -9.39
C LYS A 217 -17.26 13.58 -10.62
N LEU A 218 -16.30 12.68 -10.41
CA LEU A 218 -15.70 11.87 -11.46
C LEU A 218 -16.49 10.61 -11.83
N ASP A 219 -17.56 10.28 -11.09
CA ASP A 219 -18.26 8.99 -11.20
C ASP A 219 -17.27 7.81 -11.11
N ALA A 220 -16.40 7.84 -10.10
CA ALA A 220 -15.31 6.88 -9.92
C ALA A 220 -15.82 5.50 -9.43
N LYS A 221 -16.51 4.74 -10.30
CA LYS A 221 -17.17 3.46 -9.97
C LYS A 221 -16.25 2.38 -9.41
N THR A 222 -14.96 2.44 -9.73
CA THR A 222 -13.99 1.44 -9.26
C THR A 222 -13.47 1.72 -7.87
N VAL A 223 -13.83 2.84 -7.23
CA VAL A 223 -13.36 3.22 -5.90
C VAL A 223 -14.54 3.25 -4.95
N SER A 224 -14.49 2.46 -3.90
CA SER A 224 -15.45 2.53 -2.79
C SER A 224 -14.73 3.01 -1.52
N PHE A 225 -15.48 3.68 -0.65
CA PHE A 225 -15.01 4.11 0.67
C PHE A 225 -15.69 3.25 1.72
N GLU A 226 -14.93 2.79 2.72
CA GLU A 226 -15.43 1.93 3.79
C GLU A 226 -15.81 2.75 5.04
N GLY A 227 -16.61 2.14 5.91
CA GLY A 227 -16.99 2.68 7.21
C GLY A 227 -18.27 3.53 7.22
N ASP A 228 -18.89 3.63 8.40
CA ASP A 228 -19.95 4.60 8.67
C ASP A 228 -19.29 5.94 9.00
N TRP A 229 -19.52 6.92 8.15
CA TRP A 229 -18.91 8.26 8.24
C TRP A 229 -19.43 9.08 9.44
N SER A 230 -20.43 8.57 10.15
CA SER A 230 -20.89 9.10 11.43
C SER A 230 -20.12 8.57 12.65
N THR A 231 -19.20 7.62 12.45
CA THR A 231 -18.40 6.97 13.50
C THR A 231 -16.91 7.29 13.35
N SER A 232 -16.07 6.99 14.33
CA SER A 232 -14.62 7.28 14.27
C SER A 232 -13.81 6.28 13.42
N SER A 233 -14.45 5.26 12.82
CA SER A 233 -13.77 4.11 12.20
C SER A 233 -13.66 4.17 10.67
N TRP A 234 -14.00 5.29 10.02
CA TRP A 234 -13.93 5.40 8.55
C TRP A 234 -12.56 5.91 8.04
N LYS A 235 -11.63 6.25 8.94
CA LYS A 235 -10.33 6.81 8.60
C LYS A 235 -9.18 6.09 9.27
N THR A 236 -8.06 6.02 8.58
CA THR A 236 -6.79 5.50 9.09
C THR A 236 -6.23 6.40 10.19
N SER A 237 -5.22 5.90 10.91
CA SER A 237 -4.49 6.67 11.93
C SER A 237 -3.84 7.96 11.37
N GLU A 238 -3.59 8.00 10.07
CA GLU A 238 -3.02 9.16 9.37
C GLU A 238 -4.12 10.12 8.82
N GLY A 239 -5.39 9.83 9.12
CA GLY A 239 -6.53 10.65 8.69
C GLY A 239 -6.94 10.43 7.23
N MET A 240 -6.53 9.34 6.58
CA MET A 240 -7.00 9.00 5.23
C MET A 240 -8.30 8.20 5.31
N PRO A 241 -9.27 8.40 4.40
CA PRO A 241 -10.45 7.55 4.36
C PRO A 241 -10.04 6.10 4.08
N GLU A 242 -10.71 5.14 4.70
CA GLU A 242 -10.60 3.73 4.31
C GLU A 242 -11.26 3.53 2.94
N TYR A 243 -10.61 2.76 2.06
CA TYR A 243 -11.04 2.63 0.67
C TYR A 243 -10.72 1.25 0.11
N ARG A 244 -11.47 0.88 -0.94
CA ARG A 244 -11.15 -0.25 -1.80
C ARG A 244 -11.17 0.16 -3.26
N ILE A 245 -10.32 -0.48 -4.05
CA ILE A 245 -10.27 -0.32 -5.50
C ILE A 245 -10.70 -1.65 -6.12
N GLY A 246 -11.72 -1.62 -6.97
CA GLY A 246 -12.23 -2.80 -7.67
C GLY A 246 -13.01 -3.76 -6.76
N ALA A 247 -13.77 -3.25 -5.79
CA ALA A 247 -14.56 -4.08 -4.87
C ALA A 247 -15.46 -5.08 -5.61
N ASP A 248 -16.20 -4.64 -6.63
CA ASP A 248 -17.06 -5.51 -7.44
C ASP A 248 -16.28 -6.65 -8.11
N LEU A 249 -15.07 -6.36 -8.61
CA LEU A 249 -14.21 -7.36 -9.23
C LEU A 249 -13.69 -8.37 -8.19
N ILE A 250 -13.38 -7.90 -6.98
CA ILE A 250 -13.00 -8.79 -5.87
C ILE A 250 -14.17 -9.72 -5.56
N SER A 251 -15.38 -9.20 -5.41
CA SER A 251 -16.59 -10.00 -5.17
C SER A 251 -16.85 -11.03 -6.28
N GLU A 252 -16.69 -10.64 -7.55
CA GLU A 252 -16.83 -11.55 -8.70
C GLU A 252 -15.78 -12.67 -8.68
N LEU A 253 -14.54 -12.34 -8.31
CA LEU A 253 -13.45 -13.32 -8.21
C LEU A 253 -13.65 -14.28 -7.04
N THR A 254 -14.23 -13.82 -5.95
CA THR A 254 -14.39 -14.60 -4.71
C THR A 254 -15.76 -15.27 -4.60
N GLY A 255 -16.71 -14.95 -5.48
CA GLY A 255 -18.11 -15.39 -5.36
C GLY A 255 -18.71 -14.99 -4.01
N GLU A 256 -18.28 -13.85 -3.47
CA GLU A 256 -18.64 -13.35 -2.13
C GLU A 256 -18.28 -14.30 -0.98
N ASP A 257 -17.37 -15.27 -1.20
CA ASP A 257 -16.88 -16.14 -0.14
C ASP A 257 -15.93 -15.38 0.81
N PRO A 258 -16.23 -15.30 2.13
CA PRO A 258 -15.45 -14.50 3.08
C PRO A 258 -14.00 -14.97 3.27
N ASP A 259 -13.73 -16.26 3.08
CA ASP A 259 -12.38 -16.81 3.20
C ASP A 259 -11.58 -16.59 1.92
N ALA A 260 -12.22 -16.67 0.75
CA ALA A 260 -11.60 -16.31 -0.52
C ALA A 260 -11.26 -14.81 -0.59
N GLU A 261 -12.18 -13.95 -0.15
CA GLU A 261 -11.94 -12.51 -0.05
C GLU A 261 -10.79 -12.21 0.92
N TYR A 262 -10.81 -12.83 2.10
CA TYR A 262 -9.71 -12.72 3.05
C TYR A 262 -8.36 -13.14 2.47
N ALA A 263 -8.30 -14.23 1.71
CA ALA A 263 -7.07 -14.69 1.07
C ALA A 263 -6.50 -13.64 0.09
N LEU A 264 -7.36 -12.94 -0.66
CA LEU A 264 -6.93 -11.86 -1.56
C LEU A 264 -6.52 -10.61 -0.79
N LEU A 265 -7.35 -10.15 0.16
CA LEU A 265 -7.09 -8.94 0.94
C LEU A 265 -5.86 -9.05 1.84
N ARG A 266 -5.53 -10.25 2.35
CA ARG A 266 -4.30 -10.51 3.12
C ARG A 266 -3.10 -10.89 2.26
N GLY A 267 -3.27 -11.01 0.95
CA GLY A 267 -2.20 -11.31 0.02
C GLY A 267 -1.70 -12.76 0.06
N HIS A 268 -2.46 -13.67 0.68
CA HIS A 268 -2.22 -15.13 0.61
C HIS A 268 -2.36 -15.63 -0.83
N ALA A 269 -3.35 -15.11 -1.55
CA ALA A 269 -3.51 -15.26 -2.98
C ALA A 269 -3.27 -13.93 -3.70
N ARG A 270 -2.62 -13.96 -4.87
CA ARG A 270 -2.40 -12.78 -5.71
C ARG A 270 -3.16 -12.94 -7.01
N LEU A 271 -3.77 -11.86 -7.50
CA LEU A 271 -4.56 -11.90 -8.74
C LEU A 271 -3.79 -12.49 -9.93
N LYS A 272 -2.54 -12.06 -10.11
CA LYS A 272 -1.69 -12.50 -11.22
C LYS A 272 -1.33 -13.99 -11.18
N ASP A 273 -1.46 -14.62 -10.01
CA ASP A 273 -1.11 -16.02 -9.79
C ASP A 273 -2.34 -16.93 -9.96
N ILE A 274 -3.56 -16.35 -10.09
CA ILE A 274 -4.78 -17.11 -10.41
C ILE A 274 -4.64 -17.68 -11.83
N PRO A 275 -4.74 -19.01 -12.00
CA PRO A 275 -4.68 -19.64 -13.31
C PRO A 275 -5.73 -19.07 -14.27
N ALA A 276 -5.33 -18.78 -15.51
CA ALA A 276 -6.19 -18.13 -16.49
C ALA A 276 -7.44 -18.96 -16.86
N ASP A 277 -7.34 -20.29 -16.76
CA ASP A 277 -8.43 -21.24 -16.96
C ASP A 277 -9.47 -21.24 -15.82
N LEU A 278 -9.13 -20.67 -14.66
CA LEU A 278 -10.05 -20.52 -13.51
C LEU A 278 -10.79 -19.17 -13.50
N LEU A 279 -10.45 -18.24 -14.39
CA LEU A 279 -11.07 -16.91 -14.44
C LEU A 279 -12.47 -16.89 -15.09
N GLY A 280 -12.87 -17.99 -15.74
CA GLY A 280 -14.22 -18.10 -16.31
C GLY A 280 -15.31 -18.18 -15.23
N SER A 281 -16.50 -17.65 -15.52
CA SER A 281 -17.69 -17.75 -14.65
C SER A 281 -18.05 -19.20 -14.31
N GLU A 282 -17.91 -20.11 -15.28
CA GLU A 282 -18.19 -21.55 -15.13
C GLU A 282 -17.30 -22.26 -14.10
N LYS A 283 -16.20 -21.62 -13.68
CA LYS A 283 -15.14 -22.18 -12.83
C LYS A 283 -15.05 -21.54 -11.46
N GLU A 284 -16.09 -20.81 -11.07
CA GLU A 284 -16.17 -20.10 -9.80
C GLU A 284 -15.82 -20.97 -8.59
N VAL A 285 -16.46 -22.13 -8.44
CA VAL A 285 -16.21 -23.04 -7.30
C VAL A 285 -14.74 -23.51 -7.27
N GLU A 286 -14.16 -23.83 -8.42
CA GLU A 286 -12.76 -24.27 -8.54
C GLU A 286 -11.79 -23.11 -8.24
N ARG A 287 -12.13 -21.89 -8.68
CA ARG A 287 -11.38 -20.66 -8.39
C ARG A 287 -11.39 -20.34 -6.90
N ILE A 288 -12.55 -20.35 -6.26
CA ILE A 288 -12.72 -20.09 -4.83
C ILE A 288 -11.90 -21.11 -4.01
N ALA A 289 -12.05 -22.40 -4.31
CA ALA A 289 -11.29 -23.45 -3.63
C ALA A 289 -9.77 -23.27 -3.80
N TRP A 290 -9.32 -22.86 -4.98
CA TRP A 290 -7.91 -22.56 -5.23
C TRP A 290 -7.42 -21.35 -4.41
N ILE A 291 -8.23 -20.28 -4.33
CA ILE A 291 -7.90 -19.07 -3.58
C ILE A 291 -7.81 -19.38 -2.08
N ILE A 292 -8.82 -20.05 -1.51
CA ILE A 292 -8.85 -20.45 -0.10
C ILE A 292 -7.68 -21.38 0.23
N GLY A 293 -7.31 -22.28 -0.68
CA GLY A 293 -6.18 -23.19 -0.54
C GLY A 293 -4.81 -22.51 -0.42
N ARG A 294 -4.73 -21.18 -0.57
CA ARG A 294 -3.51 -20.39 -0.31
C ARG A 294 -3.38 -19.92 1.13
N ILE A 295 -4.46 -19.97 1.91
CA ILE A 295 -4.42 -19.65 3.33
C ILE A 295 -3.72 -20.80 4.07
N PRO A 296 -2.77 -20.53 4.98
CA PRO A 296 -2.20 -21.55 5.87
C PRO A 296 -3.28 -22.32 6.64
N GLU A 297 -3.13 -23.64 6.77
CA GLU A 297 -4.15 -24.51 7.37
C GLU A 297 -4.48 -24.13 8.82
N ASP A 298 -3.48 -23.72 9.59
CA ASP A 298 -3.61 -23.27 10.98
C ASP A 298 -4.42 -21.98 11.09
N GLU A 299 -4.19 -21.04 10.17
CA GLU A 299 -4.92 -19.78 10.10
C GLU A 299 -6.37 -20.00 9.65
N LEU A 300 -6.57 -20.86 8.64
CA LEU A 300 -7.91 -21.23 8.18
C LEU A 300 -8.71 -21.96 9.28
N ALA A 301 -8.09 -22.84 10.04
CA ALA A 301 -8.72 -23.53 11.16
C ALA A 301 -9.11 -22.56 12.28
N LYS A 302 -8.24 -21.60 12.59
CA LYS A 302 -8.54 -20.54 13.56
C LYS A 302 -9.73 -19.70 13.10
N ARG A 303 -9.74 -19.24 11.84
CA ARG A 303 -10.86 -18.46 11.28
C ARG A 303 -12.19 -19.18 11.33
N LYS A 304 -12.21 -20.49 11.03
CA LYS A 304 -13.41 -21.32 11.20
C LYS A 304 -13.87 -21.33 12.65
N THR A 305 -12.95 -21.50 13.59
CA THR A 305 -13.25 -21.47 15.03
C THR A 305 -13.81 -20.12 15.47
N ASP A 306 -13.16 -19.01 15.09
CA ASP A 306 -13.58 -17.65 15.43
C ASP A 306 -14.96 -17.33 14.81
N ARG A 307 -15.23 -17.80 13.59
CA ARG A 307 -16.54 -17.64 12.93
C ARG A 307 -17.62 -18.48 13.60
N ASP A 308 -17.34 -19.73 13.94
CA ASP A 308 -18.30 -20.60 14.63
C ASP A 308 -18.61 -20.04 16.03
N GLU A 309 -17.61 -19.50 16.72
CA GLU A 309 -17.77 -18.80 17.99
C GLU A 309 -18.62 -17.53 17.82
N LEU A 310 -18.34 -16.69 16.81
CA LEU A 310 -19.12 -15.51 16.49
C LEU A 310 -20.58 -15.87 16.16
N MET A 311 -20.83 -16.88 15.34
CA MET A 311 -22.18 -17.36 15.00
C MET A 311 -22.90 -17.92 16.22
N SER A 312 -22.18 -18.59 17.13
CA SER A 312 -22.74 -19.07 18.40
C SER A 312 -23.10 -17.94 19.37
N LEU A 313 -22.34 -16.84 19.34
CA LEU A 313 -22.58 -15.63 20.14
C LEU A 313 -23.71 -14.78 19.56
N ILE A 314 -23.84 -14.74 18.23
CA ILE A 314 -24.91 -14.03 17.54
C ILE A 314 -26.25 -14.77 17.72
N GLY A 315 -26.28 -16.11 17.74
CA GLY A 315 -27.53 -16.88 17.89
C GLY A 315 -28.57 -16.56 16.79
N ASP A 316 -29.81 -17.04 16.93
CA ASP A 316 -30.97 -16.65 16.07
C ASP A 316 -31.37 -15.18 16.31
N PHE A 317 -30.43 -14.25 16.18
CA PHE A 317 -30.76 -12.85 15.97
C PHE A 317 -31.20 -12.71 14.51
N ASP A 318 -32.51 -12.70 14.29
CA ASP A 318 -33.12 -12.11 13.09
C ASP A 318 -32.66 -10.64 13.04
N ILE A 319 -31.53 -10.39 12.40
CA ILE A 319 -31.17 -9.07 11.94
C ILE A 319 -32.18 -8.78 10.84
N PRO A 320 -33.12 -7.81 11.01
CA PRO A 320 -34.02 -7.46 9.93
C PRO A 320 -33.16 -6.98 8.78
N VAL A 321 -33.06 -7.79 7.74
CA VAL A 321 -32.47 -7.41 6.47
C VAL A 321 -33.27 -6.21 6.00
N SER A 322 -32.70 -5.01 6.12
CA SER A 322 -33.24 -3.81 5.49
C SER A 322 -33.00 -3.91 3.99
N ALA A 323 -33.68 -4.86 3.34
CA ALA A 323 -34.03 -4.78 1.96
C ALA A 323 -35.41 -4.12 1.88
N GLU A 324 -35.58 -3.25 0.89
CA GLU A 324 -36.80 -2.54 0.53
C GLU A 324 -37.08 -1.24 1.30
N ASN A 325 -36.61 -0.12 0.73
CA ASN A 325 -37.47 1.04 0.50
C ASN A 325 -37.00 1.79 -0.76
N SER A 326 -37.06 1.08 -1.89
CA SER A 326 -37.28 1.67 -3.20
C SER A 326 -38.69 1.30 -3.64
N ASP A 327 -39.69 2.05 -3.17
CA ASP A 327 -40.95 2.35 -3.87
C ASP A 327 -42.00 2.86 -2.87
N GLN A 328 -42.08 4.18 -2.72
CA GLN A 328 -43.34 4.89 -2.49
C GLN A 328 -43.14 6.39 -2.70
N ALA A 329 -43.06 6.78 -3.96
CA ALA A 329 -43.56 8.07 -4.39
C ALA A 329 -44.94 7.81 -5.02
N LYS A 330 -46.02 8.18 -4.29
CA LYS A 330 -47.34 8.64 -4.78
C LYS A 330 -48.41 8.32 -3.74
N GLU A 331 -48.85 9.36 -3.05
CA GLU A 331 -50.24 9.71 -2.70
C GLU A 331 -50.17 10.60 -1.46
N ASP A 332 -50.21 11.92 -1.70
CA ASP A 332 -50.78 12.91 -0.78
C ASP A 332 -50.93 14.20 -1.60
N ASP A 333 -51.90 14.14 -2.51
CA ASP A 333 -52.56 15.30 -3.12
C ASP A 333 -54.05 14.96 -3.03
N ASP A 334 -54.67 15.31 -1.90
CA ASP A 334 -56.10 15.61 -1.69
C ASP A 334 -56.52 15.42 -0.21
N ALA A 335 -56.50 16.52 0.57
CA ALA A 335 -57.50 16.85 1.61
C ALA A 335 -57.29 18.28 2.17
#